data_AF-A0A7C5L4S7-F1
#
_entry.id   AF-A0A7C5L4S7-F1
#
_cell.length_a   1.000
_cell.length_b   1.000
_cell.length_c   1.000
_cell.angle_alpha   90.00
_cell.angle_beta   90.00
_cell.angle_gamma   90.00
#
_symmetry.space_group_name_H-M   'P 1'
#
loop_
_entity.id
_entity.type
_entity.pdbx_description
1 polymer ?
#
loop_
_entity_poly.entity_id
_entity_poly.type
_entity_poly.pdbx_seq_one_letter_code
_entity_poly.pdbx_strand_id
1 'polypeptide(L)'
;MRAAFLKILSRDKDAGFSLWKGRSVLILFSIFLVFFFSWGFSACSAKRFLKQDEAFLVKNKMEFEGDVSFRTRRMLKQELYSLYKLKPNENFLWIPKEWFYYKLQDTAQSSKFTKRLRSWEMKQFGEKPALLDRELVERTTRAMKYYLQSKGFFKAEVSYHIDYSDKEGREAIVVYEIRPGPLYLVGNVSYEAVDSSLTKHVRILESSSLLQPGKPMEGALYQQEVSRITRYLRNQGYAYFQSRYISNLEADSS
;
A
#
# COMPACT_ATOMS: atom_id res chain seq x y z
N MET A 1 -28.51 4.95 -83.48
CA MET A 1 -27.42 4.95 -82.47
C MET A 1 -27.53 6.00 -81.35
N ARG A 2 -28.39 7.04 -81.42
CA ARG A 2 -28.49 8.07 -80.36
C ARG A 2 -29.43 7.74 -79.17
N ALA A 3 -30.39 6.83 -79.33
CA ALA A 3 -31.39 6.54 -78.29
C ALA A 3 -30.92 5.56 -77.19
N ALA A 4 -29.94 4.70 -77.47
CA ALA A 4 -29.42 3.72 -76.49
C ALA A 4 -28.42 4.34 -75.50
N PHE A 5 -27.71 5.40 -75.91
CA PHE A 5 -26.67 6.04 -75.08
C PHE A 5 -27.27 6.95 -73.98
N LEU A 6 -28.42 7.58 -74.23
CA LEU A 6 -29.10 8.44 -73.26
C LEU A 6 -29.76 7.68 -72.10
N LYS A 7 -30.10 6.39 -72.30
CA LYS A 7 -30.76 5.56 -71.28
C LYS A 7 -29.77 4.97 -70.25
N ILE A 8 -28.48 4.93 -70.58
CA ILE A 8 -27.41 4.49 -69.67
C ILE A 8 -27.00 5.65 -68.75
N LEU A 9 -26.93 6.88 -69.27
CA LEU A 9 -26.56 8.08 -68.50
C LEU A 9 -27.62 8.55 -67.50
N SER A 10 -28.91 8.22 -67.69
CA SER A 10 -29.96 8.57 -66.72
C SER A 10 -30.10 7.54 -65.59
N ARG A 11 -29.64 6.29 -65.78
CA ARG A 11 -29.78 5.21 -64.79
C ARG A 11 -28.69 5.25 -63.71
N ASP A 12 -27.55 5.87 -63.99
CA ASP A 12 -26.42 5.97 -63.06
C ASP A 12 -26.53 7.15 -62.06
N LYS A 13 -27.23 8.23 -62.44
CA LYS A 13 -27.40 9.41 -61.56
C LYS A 13 -28.28 9.13 -60.35
N ASP A 14 -29.27 8.25 -60.49
CA ASP A 14 -30.21 7.93 -59.41
C ASP A 14 -29.62 6.93 -58.40
N ALA A 15 -28.66 6.10 -58.82
CA ALA A 15 -27.96 5.14 -57.95
C ALA A 15 -26.98 5.84 -56.98
N GLY A 16 -26.29 6.88 -57.44
CA GLY A 16 -25.40 7.69 -56.58
C GLY A 16 -26.13 8.49 -55.51
N PHE A 17 -27.36 8.94 -55.79
CA PHE A 17 -28.15 9.76 -54.87
C PHE A 17 -28.80 8.93 -53.74
N SER A 18 -29.16 7.67 -53.99
CA SER A 18 -29.74 6.79 -52.96
C SER A 18 -28.67 6.26 -51.97
N LEU A 19 -27.48 5.94 -52.47
CA LEU A 19 -26.33 5.52 -51.64
C LEU A 19 -25.80 6.64 -50.74
N TRP A 20 -25.89 7.90 -51.18
CA TRP A 20 -25.44 9.06 -50.39
C TRP A 20 -26.40 9.38 -49.22
N LYS A 21 -27.72 9.24 -49.42
CA LYS A 21 -28.71 9.37 -48.32
C LYS A 21 -28.55 8.27 -47.26
N GLY A 22 -28.33 7.01 -47.67
CA GLY A 22 -28.15 5.89 -46.73
C GLY A 22 -26.90 6.01 -45.86
N ARG A 23 -25.76 6.43 -46.44
CA ARG A 23 -24.51 6.66 -45.68
C ARG A 23 -24.61 7.85 -44.74
N SER A 24 -25.30 8.92 -45.14
CA SER A 24 -25.49 10.11 -44.30
C SER A 24 -26.38 9.81 -43.08
N VAL A 25 -27.44 8.99 -43.26
CA VAL A 25 -28.30 8.54 -42.16
C VAL A 25 -27.55 7.60 -41.20
N LEU A 26 -26.71 6.69 -41.70
CA LEU A 26 -25.86 5.83 -40.88
C LEU A 26 -24.82 6.61 -40.07
N ILE A 27 -24.22 7.65 -40.65
CA ILE A 27 -23.25 8.52 -39.96
C ILE A 27 -23.96 9.33 -38.87
N LEU A 28 -25.14 9.91 -39.16
CA LEU A 28 -25.93 10.65 -38.17
C LEU A 28 -26.42 9.76 -37.04
N PHE A 29 -26.83 8.51 -37.32
CA PHE A 29 -27.23 7.54 -36.31
C PHE A 29 -26.06 7.08 -35.44
N SER A 30 -24.87 6.90 -36.03
CA SER A 30 -23.63 6.61 -35.31
C SER A 30 -23.20 7.76 -34.40
N ILE A 31 -23.28 9.01 -34.88
CA ILE A 31 -23.01 10.21 -34.08
C ILE A 31 -24.02 10.32 -32.93
N PHE A 32 -25.30 10.03 -33.17
CA PHE A 32 -26.34 10.03 -32.14
C PHE A 32 -26.12 8.92 -31.09
N LEU A 33 -25.70 7.72 -31.50
CA LEU A 33 -25.30 6.65 -30.59
C LEU A 33 -24.08 7.05 -29.76
N VAL A 34 -23.06 7.69 -30.36
CA VAL A 34 -21.89 8.19 -29.64
C VAL A 34 -22.28 9.31 -28.67
N PHE A 35 -23.19 10.21 -29.05
CA PHE A 35 -23.71 11.28 -28.18
C PHE A 35 -24.58 10.73 -27.04
N PHE A 36 -25.43 9.74 -27.31
CA PHE A 36 -26.29 9.08 -26.33
C PHE A 36 -25.47 8.23 -25.36
N PHE A 37 -24.45 7.53 -25.86
CA PHE A 37 -23.49 6.81 -25.03
C PHE A 37 -22.63 7.78 -24.22
N SER A 38 -22.26 8.94 -24.78
CA SER A 38 -21.53 10.01 -24.07
C SER A 38 -22.37 10.69 -22.99
N TRP A 39 -23.70 10.79 -23.14
CA TRP A 39 -24.57 11.40 -22.13
C TRP A 39 -24.84 10.50 -20.91
N GLY A 40 -24.65 9.18 -21.04
CA GLY A 40 -24.96 8.20 -19.99
C GLY A 40 -23.92 8.05 -18.86
N PHE A 41 -22.73 8.68 -18.95
CA PHE A 41 -21.62 8.38 -18.03
C PHE A 41 -21.53 9.24 -16.75
N SER A 42 -22.41 10.23 -16.56
CA SER A 42 -22.13 11.29 -15.56
C SER A 42 -22.56 11.01 -14.11
N ALA A 43 -23.08 9.83 -13.76
CA ALA A 43 -23.75 9.64 -12.45
C ALA A 43 -23.16 8.54 -11.54
N CYS A 44 -21.99 7.99 -11.86
CA CYS A 44 -21.41 6.90 -11.06
C CYS A 44 -20.43 7.42 -10.00
N SER A 45 -20.94 8.08 -8.95
CA SER A 45 -20.11 8.48 -7.80
C SER A 45 -20.49 7.70 -6.54
N ALA A 46 -19.54 6.95 -5.98
CA ALA A 46 -19.68 6.31 -4.66
C ALA A 46 -19.66 7.33 -3.51
N LYS A 47 -19.15 8.55 -3.77
CA LYS A 47 -18.98 9.61 -2.77
C LYS A 47 -20.29 10.09 -2.14
N ARG A 48 -21.44 9.87 -2.80
CA ARG A 48 -22.76 10.22 -2.26
C ARG A 48 -23.16 9.41 -1.01
N PHE A 49 -22.52 8.26 -0.78
CA PHE A 49 -22.86 7.36 0.33
C PHE A 49 -22.03 7.60 1.60
N LEU A 50 -21.02 8.47 1.53
CA LEU A 50 -20.18 8.85 2.65
C LEU A 50 -20.87 9.92 3.53
N LYS A 51 -20.65 9.91 4.85
CA LYS A 51 -21.09 11.01 5.75
C LYS A 51 -20.26 12.27 5.56
N GLN A 52 -20.72 13.44 6.01
CA GLN A 52 -20.05 14.73 5.73
C GLN A 52 -18.56 14.81 6.12
N ASP A 53 -18.13 14.07 7.14
CA ASP A 53 -16.77 14.03 7.67
C ASP A 53 -15.93 12.83 7.20
N GLU A 54 -16.51 11.95 6.38
CA GLU A 54 -15.83 10.76 5.87
C GLU A 54 -15.18 11.01 4.50
N ALA A 55 -14.01 10.41 4.30
CA ALA A 55 -13.29 10.37 3.03
C ALA A 55 -12.83 8.95 2.73
N PHE A 56 -12.83 8.55 1.46
CA PHE A 56 -12.21 7.30 1.01
C PHE A 56 -10.69 7.46 1.03
N LEU A 57 -9.99 6.42 1.49
CA LEU A 57 -8.56 6.31 1.27
C LEU A 57 -8.31 5.82 -0.17
N VAL A 58 -7.80 6.71 -1.01
CA VAL A 58 -7.47 6.40 -2.41
C VAL A 58 -6.06 5.82 -2.51
N LYS A 59 -5.10 6.35 -1.74
CA LYS A 59 -3.70 5.97 -1.88
C LYS A 59 -2.89 6.22 -0.62
N ASN A 60 -1.90 5.35 -0.38
CA ASN A 60 -0.79 5.61 0.53
C ASN A 60 0.49 5.85 -0.27
N LYS A 61 1.15 6.99 -0.03
CA LYS A 61 2.41 7.38 -0.67
C LYS A 61 3.53 7.38 0.38
N MET A 62 4.72 6.94 -0.02
CA MET A 62 5.93 7.05 0.80
C MET A 62 6.91 7.98 0.11
N GLU A 63 7.37 8.98 0.84
CA GLU A 63 8.37 9.93 0.39
C GLU A 63 9.58 9.81 1.33
N PHE A 64 10.74 9.57 0.74
CA PHE A 64 11.98 9.43 1.50
C PHE A 64 12.79 10.71 1.36
N GLU A 65 13.11 11.31 2.50
CA GLU A 65 13.91 12.52 2.59
C GLU A 65 15.36 12.20 3.01
N GLY A 66 16.29 13.08 2.64
CA GLY A 66 17.72 12.95 2.93
C GLY A 66 18.51 12.12 1.92
N ASP A 67 19.83 12.04 2.16
CA ASP A 67 20.77 11.31 1.32
C ASP A 67 20.76 9.80 1.65
N VAL A 68 19.75 9.11 1.13
CA VAL A 68 19.59 7.67 1.27
C VAL A 68 19.83 7.01 -0.09
N SER A 69 20.77 6.05 -0.13
CA SER A 69 21.09 5.34 -1.37
C SER A 69 19.83 4.73 -2.02
N PHE A 70 19.78 4.73 -3.36
CA PHE A 70 18.64 4.20 -4.12
C PHE A 70 18.31 2.75 -3.73
N ARG A 71 19.34 1.92 -3.51
CA ARG A 71 19.18 0.51 -3.10
C ARG A 71 18.53 0.40 -1.72
N THR A 72 19.03 1.15 -0.75
CA THR A 72 18.47 1.21 0.61
C THR A 72 17.02 1.69 0.59
N ARG A 73 16.74 2.77 -0.16
CA ARG A 73 15.39 3.31 -0.30
C ARG A 73 14.42 2.28 -0.85
N ARG A 74 14.79 1.54 -1.91
CA ARG A 74 13.94 0.52 -2.52
C ARG A 74 13.65 -0.63 -1.55
N MET A 75 14.67 -1.11 -0.84
CA MET A 75 14.54 -2.16 0.16
C MET A 75 13.60 -1.73 1.29
N LEU A 76 13.87 -0.59 1.93
CA LEU A 76 13.03 -0.05 3.00
C LEU A 76 11.59 0.16 2.54
N LYS A 77 11.39 0.68 1.32
CA LYS A 77 10.05 0.88 0.77
C LYS A 77 9.26 -0.43 0.71
N GLN A 78 9.86 -1.53 0.25
CA GLN A 78 9.20 -2.84 0.19
C GLN A 78 8.83 -3.36 1.59
N GLU A 79 9.74 -3.21 2.55
CA GLU A 79 9.51 -3.66 3.92
C GLU A 79 8.40 -2.83 4.60
N LEU A 80 8.45 -1.51 4.49
CA LEU A 80 7.47 -0.61 5.09
C LEU A 80 6.08 -0.76 4.46
N TYR A 81 5.97 -1.15 3.18
CA TYR A 81 4.67 -1.40 2.54
C TYR A 81 3.87 -2.49 3.27
N SER A 82 4.54 -3.46 3.89
CA SER A 82 3.88 -4.51 4.68
C SER A 82 3.24 -4.00 5.97
N LEU A 83 3.63 -2.82 6.44
CA LEU A 83 3.16 -2.21 7.70
C LEU A 83 1.89 -1.38 7.56
N TYR A 84 1.39 -1.21 6.32
CA TYR A 84 0.12 -0.54 6.09
C TYR A 84 -1.02 -1.31 6.74
N LYS A 85 -1.63 -0.71 7.76
CA LYS A 85 -2.85 -1.22 8.39
C LYS A 85 -4.09 -0.88 7.57
N LEU A 86 -4.10 0.31 6.98
CA LEU A 86 -5.16 0.77 6.10
C LEU A 86 -4.64 0.70 4.66
N LYS A 87 -5.20 -0.20 3.85
CA LYS A 87 -4.85 -0.35 2.44
C LYS A 87 -5.99 0.18 1.58
N PRO A 88 -5.69 0.96 0.53
CA PRO A 88 -6.73 1.46 -0.36
C PRO A 88 -7.37 0.32 -1.12
N ASN A 89 -8.60 0.58 -1.52
CA ASN A 89 -9.43 -0.34 -2.26
C ASN A 89 -8.93 -0.40 -3.73
N GLU A 90 -8.53 -1.59 -4.20
CA GLU A 90 -8.27 -1.81 -5.63
C GLU A 90 -9.54 -1.71 -6.49
N ASN A 91 -9.47 -0.97 -7.59
CA ASN A 91 -10.58 -0.87 -8.53
C ASN A 91 -10.81 -2.18 -9.29
N PHE A 92 -12.06 -2.47 -9.61
CA PHE A 92 -12.36 -3.53 -10.57
C PHE A 92 -12.38 -2.94 -11.98
N LEU A 93 -11.32 -3.23 -12.75
CA LEU A 93 -11.09 -2.61 -14.06
C LEU A 93 -11.09 -1.08 -13.94
N TRP A 94 -12.00 -0.39 -14.62
CA TRP A 94 -12.16 1.08 -14.58
C TRP A 94 -13.24 1.57 -13.61
N ILE A 95 -13.89 0.66 -12.86
CA ILE A 95 -15.00 1.00 -11.96
C ILE A 95 -14.51 0.98 -10.50
N PRO A 96 -14.72 2.07 -9.74
CA PRO A 96 -14.41 2.11 -8.31
C PRO A 96 -15.22 1.07 -7.54
N LYS A 97 -14.56 0.22 -6.75
CA LYS A 97 -15.24 -0.89 -6.06
C LYS A 97 -16.17 -0.44 -4.94
N GLU A 98 -15.96 0.75 -4.41
CA GLU A 98 -16.80 1.42 -3.43
C GLU A 98 -18.23 1.54 -3.94
N TRP A 99 -18.40 1.81 -5.24
CA TRP A 99 -19.73 1.91 -5.84
C TRP A 99 -20.49 0.58 -5.79
N PHE A 100 -19.82 -0.54 -6.07
CA PHE A 100 -20.43 -1.86 -6.00
C PHE A 100 -20.87 -2.18 -4.57
N TYR A 101 -20.04 -1.88 -3.57
CA TYR A 101 -20.35 -2.11 -2.16
C TYR A 101 -21.67 -1.46 -1.75
N TYR A 102 -21.84 -0.16 -2.01
CA TYR A 102 -23.05 0.56 -1.61
C TYR A 102 -24.29 0.13 -2.42
N LYS A 103 -24.14 -0.15 -3.72
CA LYS A 103 -25.25 -0.63 -4.55
C LYS A 103 -25.77 -2.00 -4.09
N LEU A 104 -24.85 -2.90 -3.72
CA LEU A 104 -25.20 -4.25 -3.25
C LEU A 104 -25.92 -4.23 -1.89
N GLN A 105 -25.71 -3.22 -1.05
CA GLN A 105 -26.44 -3.07 0.21
C GLN A 105 -27.90 -2.65 0.01
N ASP A 106 -28.16 -1.73 -0.91
CA ASP A 106 -29.49 -1.17 -1.15
C ASP A 106 -30.47 -2.20 -1.76
N THR A 107 -29.92 -3.21 -2.46
CA THR A 107 -30.71 -4.24 -3.14
C THR A 107 -31.11 -5.37 -2.16
N ALA A 108 -31.89 -5.06 -1.13
CA ALA A 108 -32.20 -5.97 -0.02
C ALA A 108 -33.29 -7.04 -0.29
N GLN A 109 -33.97 -7.02 -1.43
CA GLN A 109 -35.05 -7.97 -1.75
C GLN A 109 -34.77 -8.75 -3.05
N SER A 110 -34.63 -10.09 -3.01
CA SER A 110 -35.06 -10.99 -4.10
C SER A 110 -34.75 -12.50 -3.89
N SER A 111 -35.53 -13.30 -4.62
CA SER A 111 -35.52 -14.75 -5.02
C SER A 111 -34.27 -15.66 -4.77
N LYS A 112 -34.50 -16.99 -4.79
CA LYS A 112 -33.45 -18.03 -4.66
C LYS A 112 -32.37 -17.98 -5.76
N PHE A 113 -32.72 -17.64 -7.01
CA PHE A 113 -31.77 -17.56 -8.13
C PHE A 113 -30.83 -16.35 -7.99
N THR A 114 -31.38 -15.20 -7.60
CA THR A 114 -30.60 -13.99 -7.33
C THR A 114 -29.68 -14.17 -6.10
N LYS A 115 -29.98 -15.10 -5.19
CA LYS A 115 -29.14 -15.40 -4.03
C LYS A 115 -27.77 -16.00 -4.39
N ARG A 116 -27.68 -16.87 -5.41
CA ARG A 116 -26.39 -17.46 -5.86
C ARG A 116 -25.52 -16.43 -6.58
N LEU A 117 -26.12 -15.66 -7.50
CA LEU A 117 -25.45 -14.55 -8.20
C LEU A 117 -24.96 -13.49 -7.20
N ARG A 118 -25.81 -13.08 -6.25
CA ARG A 118 -25.44 -12.15 -5.18
C ARG A 118 -24.31 -12.68 -4.30
N SER A 119 -24.32 -13.96 -3.95
CA SER A 119 -23.25 -14.56 -3.13
C SER A 119 -21.90 -14.48 -3.86
N TRP A 120 -21.90 -14.66 -5.18
CA TRP A 120 -20.71 -14.47 -6.01
C TRP A 120 -20.32 -12.99 -6.09
N GLU A 121 -21.25 -12.08 -6.38
CA GLU A 121 -20.98 -10.62 -6.47
C GLU A 121 -20.48 -10.04 -5.14
N MET A 122 -21.05 -10.40 -4.00
CA MET A 122 -20.58 -9.96 -2.68
C MET A 122 -19.18 -10.50 -2.37
N LYS A 123 -18.85 -11.71 -2.86
CA LYS A 123 -17.49 -12.26 -2.72
C LYS A 123 -16.48 -11.53 -3.60
N GLN A 124 -16.90 -11.01 -4.76
CA GLN A 124 -16.01 -10.31 -5.69
C GLN A 124 -15.91 -8.81 -5.41
N PHE A 125 -17.00 -8.18 -4.98
CA PHE A 125 -17.16 -6.71 -4.93
C PHE A 125 -17.73 -6.18 -3.61
N GLY A 126 -17.99 -7.06 -2.63
CA GLY A 126 -18.53 -6.69 -1.32
C GLY A 126 -17.47 -6.26 -0.31
N GLU A 127 -16.24 -5.99 -0.75
CA GLU A 127 -15.18 -5.48 0.12
C GLU A 127 -15.57 -4.08 0.62
N LYS A 128 -15.47 -3.90 1.94
CA LYS A 128 -15.80 -2.61 2.57
C LYS A 128 -14.87 -1.52 2.02
N PRO A 129 -15.37 -0.32 1.68
CA PRO A 129 -14.55 0.82 1.32
C PRO A 129 -13.54 1.14 2.42
N ALA A 130 -12.27 1.34 2.05
CA ALA A 130 -11.27 1.90 2.94
C ALA A 130 -11.63 3.36 3.19
N LEU A 131 -12.13 3.63 4.39
CA LEU A 131 -12.33 4.99 4.87
C LEU A 131 -11.05 5.47 5.52
N LEU A 132 -10.79 6.76 5.38
CA LEU A 132 -9.69 7.43 6.07
C LEU A 132 -9.89 7.28 7.59
N ASP A 133 -8.94 6.59 8.22
CA ASP A 133 -8.89 6.44 9.67
C ASP A 133 -7.58 7.02 10.17
N ARG A 134 -7.67 8.19 10.82
CA ARG A 134 -6.49 8.92 11.32
C ARG A 134 -5.76 8.15 12.41
N GLU A 135 -6.46 7.38 13.24
CA GLU A 135 -5.83 6.59 14.30
C GLU A 135 -5.02 5.44 13.69
N LEU A 136 -5.55 4.76 12.68
CA LEU A 136 -4.79 3.73 11.96
C LEU A 136 -3.58 4.30 11.24
N VAL A 137 -3.71 5.48 10.61
CA VAL A 137 -2.59 6.19 9.97
C VAL A 137 -1.51 6.50 11.00
N GLU A 138 -1.86 7.08 12.15
CA GLU A 138 -0.90 7.40 13.21
C GLU A 138 -0.23 6.14 13.79
N ARG A 139 -0.99 5.05 13.97
CA ARG A 139 -0.45 3.75 14.38
C ARG A 139 0.51 3.18 13.34
N THR A 140 0.22 3.32 12.05
CA THR A 140 1.13 2.92 10.95
C THR A 140 2.39 3.77 10.94
N THR A 141 2.29 5.09 11.10
CA THR A 141 3.43 6.01 11.22
C THR A 141 4.37 5.59 12.35
N ARG A 142 3.82 5.33 13.55
CA ARG A 142 4.61 4.83 14.69
C ARG A 142 5.25 3.47 14.40
N ALA A 143 4.52 2.55 13.77
CA ALA A 143 5.05 1.24 13.41
C ALA A 143 6.22 1.33 12.43
N MET A 144 6.14 2.22 11.42
CA MET A 144 7.25 2.48 10.49
C MET A 144 8.48 3.03 11.20
N LYS A 145 8.29 4.00 12.11
CA LYS A 145 9.38 4.56 12.92
C LYS A 145 10.07 3.46 13.73
N TYR A 146 9.31 2.66 14.48
CA TYR A 146 9.87 1.57 15.28
C TYR A 146 10.55 0.50 14.43
N TYR A 147 9.99 0.19 13.25
CA TYR A 147 10.60 -0.74 12.32
C TYR A 147 11.97 -0.24 11.87
N LEU A 148 12.09 1.02 11.43
CA LEU A 148 13.36 1.62 11.02
C LEU A 148 14.38 1.61 12.15
N GLN A 149 13.97 2.02 13.35
CA GLN A 149 14.82 1.97 14.55
C GLN A 149 15.29 0.54 14.86
N SER A 150 14.41 -0.45 14.71
CA SER A 150 14.78 -1.87 14.88
C SER A 150 15.78 -2.38 13.84
N LYS A 151 15.87 -1.70 12.68
CA LYS A 151 16.81 -1.98 11.58
C LYS A 151 18.13 -1.20 11.67
N GLY A 152 18.38 -0.52 12.78
CA GLY A 152 19.63 0.23 13.02
C GLY A 152 19.56 1.70 12.59
N PHE A 153 18.41 2.19 12.13
CA PHE A 153 18.18 3.61 11.89
C PHE A 153 17.66 4.29 13.16
N PHE A 154 18.49 4.36 14.21
CA PHE A 154 18.03 4.79 15.54
C PHE A 154 17.47 6.22 15.57
N LYS A 155 18.01 7.10 14.73
CA LYS A 155 17.56 8.49 14.55
C LYS A 155 16.44 8.64 13.50
N ALA A 156 15.74 7.56 13.15
CA ALA A 156 14.67 7.63 12.17
C ALA A 156 13.49 8.49 12.66
N GLU A 157 12.99 9.32 11.75
CA GLU A 157 11.78 10.10 11.91
C GLU A 157 10.78 9.71 10.81
N VAL A 158 9.51 9.63 11.19
CA VAL A 158 8.42 9.39 10.26
C VAL A 158 7.28 10.32 10.65
N SER A 159 6.86 11.15 9.69
CA SER A 159 5.68 12.02 9.78
C SER A 159 4.67 11.61 8.70
N TYR A 160 3.47 12.18 8.78
CA TYR A 160 2.50 12.03 7.72
C TYR A 160 1.70 13.32 7.55
N HIS A 161 1.23 13.53 6.32
CA HIS A 161 0.18 14.48 6.01
C HIS A 161 -0.89 13.82 5.14
N ILE A 162 -2.04 14.46 5.04
CA ILE A 162 -3.19 13.95 4.28
C ILE A 162 -3.52 14.98 3.22
N ASP A 163 -3.36 14.57 1.96
CA ASP A 163 -3.77 15.35 0.80
C ASP A 163 -5.17 14.92 0.37
N TYR A 164 -5.99 15.88 -0.05
CA TYR A 164 -7.29 15.60 -0.63
C TYR A 164 -7.22 15.78 -2.14
N SER A 165 -7.49 14.71 -2.90
CA SER A 165 -7.36 14.73 -4.37
C SER A 165 -8.54 15.41 -5.05
N ASP A 166 -9.68 15.53 -4.36
CA ASP A 166 -10.88 16.17 -4.86
C ASP A 166 -11.24 17.43 -4.07
N LYS A 167 -11.89 18.37 -4.75
CA LYS A 167 -12.28 19.67 -4.16
C LYS A 167 -13.26 19.53 -2.99
N GLU A 168 -13.98 18.42 -2.93
CA GLU A 168 -15.00 18.13 -1.92
C GLU A 168 -14.40 17.49 -0.65
N GLY A 169 -13.11 17.11 -0.65
CA GLY A 169 -12.45 16.49 0.50
C GLY A 169 -12.92 15.07 0.80
N ARG A 170 -13.39 14.34 -0.21
CA ARG A 170 -13.98 13.00 -0.11
C ARG A 170 -13.00 11.90 -0.48
N GLU A 171 -11.88 12.26 -1.08
CA GLU A 171 -10.82 11.35 -1.49
C GLU A 171 -9.50 11.79 -0.85
N ALA A 172 -8.98 10.94 0.01
CA ALA A 172 -7.76 11.19 0.78
C ALA A 172 -6.59 10.35 0.28
N ILE A 173 -5.43 10.99 0.22
CA ILE A 173 -4.13 10.39 -0.03
C ILE A 173 -3.29 10.61 1.23
N VAL A 174 -2.85 9.54 1.87
CA VAL A 174 -1.95 9.63 3.02
C VAL A 174 -0.52 9.60 2.51
N VAL A 175 0.25 10.64 2.80
CA VAL A 175 1.65 10.76 2.45
C VAL A 175 2.47 10.56 3.71
N TYR A 176 3.27 9.50 3.74
CA TYR A 176 4.23 9.21 4.81
C TYR A 176 5.60 9.77 4.41
N GLU A 177 6.08 10.73 5.18
CA GLU A 177 7.39 11.34 5.05
C GLU A 177 8.37 10.58 5.94
N ILE A 178 9.38 9.98 5.33
CA ILE A 178 10.29 9.06 6.00
C ILE A 178 11.70 9.62 5.92
N ARG A 179 12.30 9.87 7.09
CA ARG A 179 13.70 10.24 7.26
C ARG A 179 14.41 9.13 8.02
N PRO A 180 15.07 8.18 7.33
CA PRO A 180 15.77 7.09 8.01
C PRO A 180 16.94 7.59 8.88
N GLY A 181 17.64 8.65 8.47
CA GLY A 181 18.87 9.07 9.12
C GLY A 181 20.03 8.09 8.90
N PRO A 182 21.13 8.21 9.66
CA PRO A 182 22.29 7.32 9.51
C PRO A 182 21.98 5.89 9.95
N LEU A 183 22.51 4.93 9.20
CA LEU A 183 22.50 3.52 9.60
C LEU A 183 23.63 3.29 10.61
N TYR A 184 23.27 2.87 11.82
CA TYR A 184 24.22 2.48 12.84
C TYR A 184 24.70 1.07 12.56
N LEU A 185 26.02 0.89 12.56
CA LEU A 185 26.67 -0.40 12.43
C LEU A 185 27.24 -0.83 13.77
N VAL A 186 27.33 -2.13 13.98
CA VAL A 186 28.05 -2.72 15.11
C VAL A 186 29.50 -2.25 15.02
N GLY A 187 29.97 -1.56 16.06
CA GLY A 187 31.38 -1.18 16.23
C GLY A 187 32.19 -2.35 16.80
N ASN A 188 32.98 -2.08 17.84
CA ASN A 188 33.60 -3.13 18.64
C ASN A 188 32.61 -3.65 19.68
N VAL A 189 32.58 -4.97 19.86
CA VAL A 189 31.76 -5.64 20.86
C VAL A 189 32.72 -6.29 21.85
N SER A 190 32.67 -5.84 23.10
CA SER A 190 33.36 -6.47 24.22
C SER A 190 32.35 -7.01 25.21
N TYR A 191 32.69 -8.13 25.85
CA TYR A 191 31.88 -8.73 26.90
C TYR A 191 32.64 -8.67 28.20
N GLU A 192 32.05 -8.03 29.20
CA GLU A 192 32.64 -7.90 30.52
C GLU A 192 31.67 -8.43 31.57
N ALA A 193 32.20 -9.19 32.53
CA ALA A 193 31.43 -9.67 33.68
C ALA A 193 31.99 -9.05 34.95
N VAL A 194 31.08 -8.60 35.82
CA VAL A 194 31.43 -8.06 37.15
C VAL A 194 31.98 -9.17 38.05
N ASP A 195 31.45 -10.39 37.93
CA ASP A 195 31.90 -11.55 38.68
C ASP A 195 33.00 -12.31 37.91
N SER A 196 34.15 -12.48 38.57
CA SER A 196 35.29 -13.22 38.03
C SER A 196 34.96 -14.69 37.75
N SER A 197 33.97 -15.27 38.42
CA SER A 197 33.49 -16.64 38.18
C SER A 197 32.96 -16.85 36.74
N LEU A 198 32.50 -15.77 36.10
CA LEU A 198 31.95 -15.77 34.74
C LEU A 198 33.01 -15.62 33.65
N THR A 199 34.28 -15.32 33.99
CA THR A 199 35.34 -14.99 33.01
C THR A 199 35.49 -16.05 31.92
N LYS A 200 35.45 -17.34 32.27
CA LYS A 200 35.56 -18.44 31.29
C LYS A 200 34.34 -18.49 30.35
N HIS A 201 33.16 -18.24 30.88
CA HIS A 201 31.90 -18.25 30.14
C HIS A 201 31.83 -17.08 29.16
N VAL A 202 32.26 -15.90 29.59
CA VAL A 202 32.33 -14.70 28.76
C VAL A 202 33.17 -14.92 27.50
N ARG A 203 34.38 -15.50 27.63
CA ARG A 203 35.24 -15.77 26.47
C ARG A 203 34.61 -16.70 25.44
N ILE A 204 33.85 -17.71 25.90
CA ILE A 204 33.13 -18.65 25.02
C ILE A 204 31.95 -17.95 24.31
N LEU A 205 31.26 -17.07 25.02
CA LEU A 205 30.15 -16.30 24.47
C LEU A 205 30.65 -15.30 23.42
N GLU A 206 31.74 -14.59 23.70
CA GLU A 206 32.36 -13.62 22.81
C GLU A 206 32.77 -14.24 21.48
N SER A 207 33.45 -15.41 21.51
CA SER A 207 33.90 -16.08 20.28
C SER A 207 32.76 -16.55 19.36
N SER A 208 31.53 -16.58 19.87
CA SER A 208 30.33 -17.04 19.16
C SER A 208 29.25 -15.95 19.09
N SER A 209 29.64 -14.69 19.23
CA SER A 209 28.73 -13.54 19.20
C SER A 209 27.96 -13.46 17.87
N LEU A 210 26.67 -13.18 17.97
CA LEU A 210 25.84 -12.83 16.81
C LEU A 210 26.08 -11.38 16.34
N LEU A 211 26.66 -10.54 17.19
CA LEU A 211 26.97 -9.14 16.91
C LEU A 211 28.34 -9.05 16.23
N GLN A 212 28.33 -8.94 14.90
CA GLN A 212 29.55 -8.87 14.11
C GLN A 212 29.87 -7.42 13.72
N PRO A 213 31.11 -6.94 13.94
CA PRO A 213 31.54 -5.61 13.51
C PRO A 213 31.24 -5.33 12.04
N GLY A 214 30.77 -4.11 11.75
CA GLY A 214 30.42 -3.66 10.41
C GLY A 214 29.06 -4.15 9.88
N LYS A 215 28.30 -4.94 10.65
CA LYS A 215 26.90 -5.29 10.32
C LYS A 215 25.92 -4.24 10.83
N PRO A 216 24.72 -4.10 10.21
CA PRO A 216 23.67 -3.25 10.74
C PRO A 216 23.32 -3.59 12.19
N MET A 217 23.18 -2.56 13.02
CA MET A 217 22.81 -2.72 14.42
C MET A 217 21.31 -2.98 14.55
N GLU A 218 20.88 -4.22 14.25
CA GLU A 218 19.48 -4.60 14.37
C GLU A 218 19.09 -4.91 15.82
N GLY A 219 18.00 -4.31 16.30
CA GLY A 219 17.47 -4.59 17.64
C GLY A 219 17.10 -6.07 17.82
N ALA A 220 16.65 -6.73 16.75
CA ALA A 220 16.36 -8.16 16.75
C ALA A 220 17.63 -9.02 16.99
N LEU A 221 18.77 -8.65 16.40
CA LEU A 221 20.04 -9.35 16.60
C LEU A 221 20.50 -9.22 18.06
N TYR A 222 20.39 -8.03 18.65
CA TYR A 222 20.70 -7.84 20.06
C TYR A 222 19.80 -8.68 20.98
N GLN A 223 18.49 -8.72 20.73
CA GLN A 223 17.58 -9.56 21.53
C GLN A 223 17.89 -11.06 21.40
N GLN A 224 18.30 -11.50 20.22
CA GLN A 224 18.78 -12.88 20.02
C GLN A 224 20.06 -13.14 20.80
N GLU A 225 20.99 -12.20 20.82
CA GLU A 225 22.25 -12.29 21.55
C GLU A 225 22.02 -12.34 23.07
N VAL A 226 21.17 -11.47 23.60
CA VAL A 226 20.72 -11.47 25.01
C VAL A 226 20.09 -12.81 25.38
N SER A 227 19.22 -13.33 24.50
CA SER A 227 18.56 -14.63 24.71
C SER A 227 19.55 -15.79 24.70
N ARG A 228 20.55 -15.75 23.80
CA ARG A 228 21.62 -16.74 23.68
C ARG A 228 22.48 -16.79 24.94
N ILE A 229 22.92 -15.63 25.43
CA ILE A 229 23.71 -15.50 26.67
C ILE A 229 22.90 -16.01 27.87
N THR A 230 21.65 -15.56 27.99
CA THR A 230 20.75 -15.97 29.08
C THR A 230 20.56 -17.48 29.12
N ARG A 231 20.30 -18.09 27.96
CA ARG A 231 20.14 -19.55 27.83
C ARG A 231 21.42 -20.30 28.15
N TYR A 232 22.56 -19.84 27.63
CA TYR A 232 23.86 -20.45 27.88
C TYR A 232 24.18 -20.48 29.37
N LEU A 233 24.06 -19.34 30.07
CA LEU A 233 24.38 -19.27 31.50
C LEU A 233 23.44 -20.13 32.35
N ARG A 234 22.14 -20.15 32.04
CA ARG A 234 21.20 -21.07 32.72
C ARG A 234 21.60 -22.54 32.56
N ASN A 235 22.05 -22.93 31.36
CA ASN A 235 22.54 -24.28 31.08
C ASN A 235 23.88 -24.58 31.77
N GLN A 236 24.58 -23.59 32.30
CA GLN A 236 25.82 -23.74 33.07
C GLN A 236 25.60 -23.66 34.59
N GLY A 237 24.35 -23.74 35.05
CA GLY A 237 24.01 -23.77 36.49
C GLY A 237 23.56 -22.42 37.07
N TYR A 238 23.60 -21.33 36.29
CA TYR A 238 23.09 -20.02 36.73
C TYR A 238 21.57 -19.95 36.54
N ALA A 239 20.82 -20.79 37.26
CA ALA A 239 19.40 -21.04 37.06
C ALA A 239 18.52 -19.77 37.10
N TYR A 240 18.88 -18.81 37.96
CA TYR A 240 18.16 -17.55 38.14
C TYR A 240 18.70 -16.39 37.28
N PHE A 241 19.63 -16.63 36.36
CA PHE A 241 20.12 -15.58 35.48
C PHE A 241 18.97 -15.05 34.59
N GLN A 242 18.88 -13.73 34.44
CA GLN A 242 17.82 -13.06 33.69
C GLN A 242 18.42 -12.03 32.75
N SER A 243 17.72 -11.76 31.64
CA SER A 243 18.17 -10.81 30.61
C SER A 243 18.39 -9.40 31.14
N ARG A 244 17.68 -9.00 32.20
CA ARG A 244 17.89 -7.69 32.88
C ARG A 244 19.28 -7.51 33.50
N TYR A 245 20.04 -8.59 33.67
CA TYR A 245 21.42 -8.53 34.16
C TYR A 245 22.42 -8.26 33.04
N ILE A 246 21.96 -8.15 31.79
CA ILE A 246 22.76 -7.73 30.64
C ILE A 246 22.47 -6.24 30.40
N SER A 247 23.52 -5.43 30.28
CA SER A 247 23.41 -4.00 30.00
C SER A 247 22.81 -3.74 28.61
N ASN A 248 22.12 -2.61 28.49
CA ASN A 248 21.69 -2.09 27.20
C ASN A 248 22.91 -1.69 26.36
N LEU A 249 22.72 -1.61 25.05
CA LEU A 249 23.74 -1.14 24.14
C LEU A 249 23.97 0.36 24.33
N GLU A 250 25.23 0.74 24.46
CA GLU A 250 25.64 2.13 24.42
C GLU A 250 25.96 2.51 22.98
N ALA A 251 25.41 3.63 22.53
CA ALA A 251 25.72 4.19 21.22
C ALA A 251 26.73 5.30 21.40
N ASP A 252 27.97 5.08 20.96
CA ASP A 252 28.95 6.16 20.83
C ASP A 252 28.47 7.10 19.72
N SER A 253 27.86 8.22 20.10
CA SER A 253 27.62 9.31 19.18
C SER A 253 28.93 10.05 18.96
N SER A 254 29.64 9.69 17.88
CA SER A 254 30.68 10.55 17.30
C SER A 254 30.06 11.81 16.70
#